data_AF-A0A947WPR3-F1
#
_entry.id   AF-A0A947WPR3-F1
#
_cell.length_a   1.000
_cell.length_b   1.000
_cell.length_c   1.000
_cell.angle_alpha   90.00
_cell.angle_beta   90.00
_cell.angle_gamma   90.00
#
_symmetry.space_group_name_H-M   'P 1'
#
loop_
_entity.id
_entity.type
_entity.pdbx_description
1 polymer ?
#
loop_
_entity_poly.entity_id
_entity_poly.type
_entity_poly.pdbx_seq_one_letter_code
_entity_poly.pdbx_strand_id
1 'polypeptide(L)' 'MTLIIKKLIYTELFYLFTGALIIFAGLEILWPNIILAYININYTLLLWMISGIAVLLIE' A
#
# COMPACT_ATOMS: atom_id res chain seq x y z
N MET A 1 1.98 2.34 -26.01
CA MET A 1 1.83 0.99 -25.41
C MET A 1 2.55 0.86 -24.07
N THR A 2 3.84 1.19 -23.99
CA THR A 2 4.66 1.04 -22.77
C THR A 2 4.24 1.94 -21.59
N LEU A 3 3.75 3.15 -21.88
CA LEU A 3 3.37 4.13 -20.85
C LEU A 3 2.07 3.74 -20.12
N ILE A 4 1.12 3.15 -20.86
CA ILE A 4 -0.14 2.62 -20.32
C ILE A 4 0.13 1.46 -19.35
N ILE A 5 1.01 0.53 -19.74
CA ILE A 5 1.39 -0.62 -18.90
C ILE A 5 2.07 -0.15 -17.61
N LYS A 6 2.96 0.84 -17.71
CA LYS A 6 3.60 1.44 -16.52
C LYS A 6 2.55 2.03 -15.59
N LYS A 7 1.65 2.88 -16.09
CA LYS A 7 0.57 3.47 -15.30
C LYS A 7 -0.25 2.40 -14.57
N LEU A 8 -0.67 1.36 -15.28
CA LEU A 8 -1.43 0.24 -14.69
C LEU A 8 -0.67 -0.41 -13.52
N ILE A 9 0.61 -0.74 -13.72
CA ILE A 9 1.42 -1.40 -12.67
C ILE A 9 1.51 -0.55 -11.40
N TYR A 10 1.76 0.76 -11.53
CA TYR A 10 1.87 1.63 -10.35
C TYR A 10 0.53 1.82 -9.66
N THR A 11 -0.56 1.93 -10.41
CA THR A 11 -1.91 2.01 -9.86
C THR A 11 -2.30 0.74 -9.10
N GLU A 12 -2.05 -0.44 -9.66
CA GLU A 12 -2.31 -1.72 -9.00
C GLU A 12 -1.48 -1.87 -7.71
N LEU A 13 -0.21 -1.48 -7.74
CA LEU A 13 0.65 -1.48 -6.55
C LEU A 13 0.11 -0.55 -5.45
N PHE A 14 -0.33 0.65 -5.82
CA PHE A 14 -0.91 1.59 -4.85
C PHE A 14 -2.20 1.05 -4.22
N TYR A 15 -3.09 0.46 -5.03
CA TYR A 15 -4.31 -0.16 -4.51
C TYR A 15 -4.02 -1.38 -3.62
N LEU A 16 -3.01 -2.19 -3.96
CA LEU A 16 -2.57 -3.30 -3.12
C LEU A 16 -2.13 -2.84 -1.74
N PHE A 17 -1.28 -1.80 -1.66
CA PHE A 17 -0.85 -1.26 -0.38
C PHE A 17 -1.98 -0.56 0.39
N THR A 18 -2.91 0.09 -0.33
CA THR A 18 -4.11 0.69 0.29
C THR A 18 -4.99 -0.38 0.94
N GLY A 19 -5.27 -1.47 0.22
CA GLY A 19 -6.01 -2.61 0.75
C GLY A 19 -5.31 -3.28 1.93
N ALA A 20 -3.99 -3.45 1.85
CA ALA A 20 -3.19 -3.99 2.95
C ALA A 20 -3.30 -3.13 4.21
N LEU A 21 -3.17 -1.80 4.10
CA LEU A 21 -3.32 -0.89 5.25
C LEU A 21 -4.72 -0.95 5.85
N ILE A 22 -5.78 -1.05 5.03
CA ILE A 22 -7.16 -1.18 5.53
C ILE A 22 -7.32 -2.50 6.29
N ILE A 23 -6.82 -3.62 5.75
CA ILE A 23 -6.88 -4.93 6.40
C ILE A 23 -6.09 -4.91 7.71
N PHE A 24 -4.90 -4.33 7.71
CA PHE A 24 -4.06 -4.21 8.90
C PHE A 24 -4.73 -3.36 9.97
N ALA A 25 -5.32 -2.22 9.61
CA ALA A 25 -6.08 -1.40 10.54
C ALA A 25 -7.29 -2.16 11.10
N GLY A 26 -8.03 -2.87 10.25
CA GLY A 26 -9.17 -3.70 10.68
C GLY A 26 -8.76 -4.82 11.64
N LEU A 27 -7.66 -5.51 11.34
CA LEU A 27 -7.12 -6.57 12.20
C LEU A 27 -6.60 -6.01 13.53
N GLU A 28 -5.98 -4.84 13.54
CA GLU A 28 -5.52 -4.19 14.76
C GLU A 28 -6.69 -3.77 15.66
N ILE A 29 -7.85 -3.43 15.09
CA ILE A 29 -9.08 -3.14 15.84
C ILE A 29 -9.69 -4.42 16.43
N LEU A 30 -9.76 -5.50 15.66
CA LEU A 30 -10.36 -6.77 16.09
C LEU A 30 -9.47 -7.54 17.08
N TRP A 31 -8.15 -7.51 16.85
CA TRP A 31 -7.13 -8.17 17.65
C TRP A 31 -5.89 -7.27 17.80
N PRO A 32 -5.87 -6.45 18.85
CA PRO A 32 -4.76 -5.52 19.10
C PRO A 32 -3.41 -6.25 19.25
N ASN A 33 -2.34 -5.59 18.80
CA ASN A 33 -0.95 -6.05 18.80
C ASN A 33 -0.64 -7.25 17.90
N ILE A 34 -1.60 -7.86 17.20
CA ILE A 34 -1.29 -8.94 16.25
C ILE A 34 -0.48 -8.40 15.09
N ILE A 35 -0.95 -7.34 14.42
CA ILE A 35 -0.25 -6.85 13.23
C ILE A 35 1.10 -6.26 13.62
N LEU A 36 1.15 -5.45 14.67
CA LEU A 36 2.39 -4.82 15.14
C LEU A 36 3.45 -5.84 15.60
N ALA A 37 3.05 -7.04 16.05
CA ALA A 37 3.99 -8.10 16.43
C ALA A 37 4.68 -8.78 15.24
N TYR A 38 4.02 -8.87 14.09
CA TYR A 38 4.53 -9.59 12.91
C TYR A 38 4.97 -8.69 11.77
N ILE A 39 4.38 -7.49 11.65
CA ILE A 39 4.57 -6.58 10.53
C ILE A 39 4.89 -5.20 11.08
N ASN A 40 5.95 -4.60 10.56
CA ASN A 40 6.25 -3.20 10.81
C ASN A 40 5.43 -2.33 9.85
N ILE A 41 4.31 -1.79 10.35
CA ILE A 41 3.39 -0.93 9.59
C ILE A 41 4.10 0.29 9.00
N ASN A 42 5.16 0.80 9.63
CA ASN A 42 5.89 1.96 9.11
C ASN A 42 6.51 1.68 7.73
N TYR A 43 7.02 0.46 7.49
CA TYR A 43 7.53 0.09 6.17
C TYR A 43 6.42 -0.05 5.14
N THR A 44 5.28 -0.65 5.51
CA THR A 44 4.11 -0.72 4.62
C THR A 44 3.59 0.67 4.26
N LEU A 45 3.51 1.57 5.24
CA LEU A 45 3.10 2.95 5.04
C LEU A 45 4.10 3.70 4.14
N LEU A 46 5.40 3.50 4.32
CA LEU A 46 6.42 4.09 3.45
C LEU A 46 6.27 3.62 1.99
N LEU A 47 6.06 2.32 1.78
CA LEU A 47 5.82 1.76 0.43
C LEU A 47 4.51 2.27 -0.18
N TRP A 48 3.46 2.43 0.63
CA TRP A 48 2.21 3.05 0.20
C TRP A 48 2.43 4.51 -0.23
N MET A 49 3.20 5.29 0.52
CA MET A 49 3.52 6.69 0.15
C MET A 49 4.34 6.77 -1.14
N ILE A 50 5.37 5.94 -1.27
CA ILE A 50 6.21 5.90 -2.48
C ILE A 50 5.38 5.51 -3.71
N SER A 51 4.52 4.50 -3.59
CA SER A 51 3.63 4.10 -4.69
C SER A 51 2.61 5.18 -5.03
N GLY A 52 2.06 5.89 -4.04
CA GLY A 52 1.17 7.03 -4.27
C GLY A 52 1.84 8.17 -5.04
N ILE A 53 3.07 8.53 -4.65
CA ILE A 53 3.88 9.51 -5.39
C ILE A 53 4.16 9.03 -6.82
N ALA A 54 4.50 7.75 -6.99
CA ALA A 54 4.77 7.18 -8.32
C ALA A 54 3.55 7.22 -9.24
N VAL A 55 2.34 6.97 -8.70
CA VAL A 55 1.09 7.12 -9.46
C VAL A 55 0.92 8.57 -9.91
N LEU A 56 1.03 9.53 -9.00
CA LEU A 56 0.83 10.96 -9.30
C LEU A 56 1.83 11.53 -10.33
N LEU A 57 3.07 11.00 -10.38
CA LEU A 57 4.07 11.45 -11.35
C LEU A 57 3.89 10.84 -12.75
N ILE A 58 3.09 9.76 -12.86
CA ILE A 58 2.89 8.99 -14.10
C ILE A 58 1.49 9.25 -14.69
N GLU A 59 0.53 9.72 -13.89
CA GLU A 59 -0.74 10.27 -14.38
C GLU A 59 -0.56 11.50 -15.28
#